data_AF-A0A961AB14-F1
#
_entry.id   AF-A0A961AB14-F1
#
_cell.length_a   1.000
_cell.length_b   1.000
_cell.length_c   1.000
_cell.angle_alpha   90.00
_cell.angle_beta   90.00
_cell.angle_gamma   90.00
#
_symmetry.space_group_name_H-M   'P 1'
#
loop_
_entity.id
_entity.type
_entity.pdbx_description
1 polymer ?
#
loop_
_entity_poly.entity_id
_entity_poly.type
_entity_poly.pdbx_seq_one_letter_code
_entity_poly.pdbx_strand_id
1 'polypeptide(L)'
;MATTKKTTTRRTTAASKKTEGEFPVYDPGAGADAYKKGDIVFFEKVRNWLDKGAFVSAHGKVTSVGKFDGEVPYIEVSFDQAKSKNDVDLGKDKRKFLLEVKG
;
A
#
# COMPACT_ATOMS: atom_id res chain seq x y z
N MET A 1 30.93 -29.70 31.45
CA MET A 1 30.38 -29.91 30.09
C MET A 1 29.24 -28.93 29.89
N ALA A 2 29.43 -27.88 29.08
CA ALA A 2 28.41 -26.85 28.85
C ALA A 2 27.96 -26.90 27.39
N THR A 3 26.75 -27.39 27.14
CA THR A 3 26.13 -27.48 25.82
C THR A 3 25.25 -26.26 25.60
N THR A 4 25.81 -25.25 24.93
CA THR A 4 25.07 -24.03 24.55
C THR A 4 24.18 -24.33 23.33
N LYS A 5 22.85 -24.45 23.55
CA LYS A 5 21.86 -24.57 22.46
C LYS A 5 21.80 -23.25 21.68
N LYS A 6 22.23 -23.28 20.43
CA LYS A 6 22.15 -22.15 19.49
C LYS A 6 20.76 -22.13 18.86
N THR A 7 19.87 -21.30 19.42
CA THR A 7 18.54 -21.04 18.86
C THR A 7 18.69 -20.14 17.63
N THR A 8 18.65 -20.71 16.44
CA THR A 8 18.57 -19.97 15.18
C THR A 8 17.15 -19.44 15.01
N THR A 9 16.89 -18.23 15.48
CA THR A 9 15.67 -17.49 15.15
C THR A 9 15.73 -17.11 13.68
N ARG A 10 14.98 -17.84 12.86
CA ARG A 10 14.81 -17.56 11.43
C ARG A 10 14.07 -16.24 11.30
N ARG A 11 14.82 -15.16 11.10
CA ARG A 11 14.31 -13.81 10.79
C ARG A 11 13.50 -13.93 9.50
N THR A 12 12.18 -13.97 9.60
CA THR A 12 11.30 -13.72 8.45
C THR A 12 11.66 -12.33 7.94
N THR A 13 12.12 -12.28 6.70
CA THR A 13 12.28 -11.05 5.93
C THR A 13 10.89 -10.45 5.76
N ALA A 14 10.44 -9.69 6.75
CA ALA A 14 9.42 -8.69 6.55
C ALA A 14 9.92 -7.83 5.39
N ALA A 15 9.25 -7.94 4.24
CA ALA A 15 9.47 -7.04 3.12
C ALA A 15 9.58 -5.64 3.72
N SER A 16 10.74 -4.99 3.54
CA SER A 16 11.01 -3.69 4.11
C SER A 16 9.83 -2.78 3.74
N LYS A 17 8.94 -2.52 4.70
CA LYS A 17 7.86 -1.57 4.51
C LYS A 17 8.56 -0.25 4.25
N LYS A 18 8.63 0.16 2.99
CA LYS A 18 9.00 1.53 2.65
C LYS A 18 7.96 2.40 3.36
N THR A 19 8.41 3.24 4.26
CA THR A 19 7.55 4.19 4.99
C THR A 19 7.97 5.58 4.56
N GLU A 20 7.03 6.36 4.03
CA GLU A 20 7.24 7.78 3.80
C GLU A 20 6.63 8.53 4.98
N GLY A 21 7.51 8.95 5.90
CA GLY A 21 7.10 9.51 7.19
C GLY A 21 6.37 8.48 8.06
N GLU A 22 5.11 8.78 8.40
CA GLU A 22 4.27 7.98 9.30
C GLU A 22 3.52 6.84 8.58
N PHE A 23 3.39 6.91 7.25
CA PHE A 23 2.52 6.02 6.49
C PHE A 23 3.30 4.97 5.67
N PRO A 24 2.76 3.74 5.53
CA PRO A 24 3.31 2.77 4.61
C PRO A 24 3.20 3.28 3.17
N VAL A 25 4.27 3.13 2.39
CA VAL A 25 4.26 3.36 0.95
C VAL A 25 3.59 2.17 0.27
N TYR A 26 2.78 2.46 -0.73
CA TYR A 26 2.18 1.47 -1.60
C TYR A 26 3.28 0.68 -2.31
N ASP A 27 3.27 -0.63 -2.12
CA ASP A 27 4.18 -1.57 -2.73
C ASP A 27 3.35 -2.56 -3.55
N PRO A 28 3.45 -2.53 -4.89
CA PRO A 28 2.76 -3.50 -5.72
C PRO A 28 3.23 -4.94 -5.45
N GLY A 29 4.43 -5.15 -4.89
CA GLY A 29 4.97 -6.46 -4.49
C GLY A 29 4.48 -6.96 -3.12
N ALA A 30 3.65 -6.19 -2.41
CA ALA A 30 3.09 -6.60 -1.14
C ALA A 30 1.87 -7.52 -1.35
N GLY A 31 1.67 -8.48 -0.44
CA GLY A 31 0.48 -9.32 -0.45
C GLY A 31 -0.76 -8.57 0.05
N ALA A 32 -1.96 -9.11 -0.21
CA ALA A 32 -3.23 -8.52 0.23
C ALA A 32 -3.28 -8.24 1.74
N ASP A 33 -2.66 -9.10 2.55
CA ASP A 33 -2.64 -9.01 4.01
C ASP A 33 -1.82 -7.82 4.54
N ALA A 34 -1.03 -7.16 3.68
CA ALA A 34 -0.23 -6.01 4.05
C ALA A 34 -1.07 -4.74 4.28
N TYR A 35 -2.30 -4.70 3.74
CA TYR A 35 -3.17 -3.53 3.77
C TYR A 35 -4.53 -3.89 4.37
N LYS A 36 -5.12 -2.96 5.13
CA LYS A 36 -6.45 -3.11 5.70
C LYS A 36 -7.35 -1.95 5.32
N LYS A 37 -8.66 -2.23 5.28
CA LYS A 37 -9.67 -1.17 5.12
C LYS A 37 -9.55 -0.16 6.26
N GLY A 38 -9.39 1.11 5.90
CA GLY A 38 -9.18 2.21 6.82
C GLY A 38 -7.74 2.73 6.85
N ASP A 39 -6.77 1.95 6.38
CA ASP A 39 -5.36 2.35 6.36
C ASP A 39 -5.13 3.52 5.41
N ILE A 40 -4.21 4.40 5.77
CA ILE A 40 -3.69 5.45 4.90
C ILE A 40 -2.38 4.95 4.31
N VAL A 41 -2.30 4.93 2.99
CA VAL A 41 -1.15 4.45 2.23
C VAL A 41 -0.64 5.59 1.37
N PHE A 42 0.68 5.77 1.34
CA PHE A 42 1.32 6.78 0.51
C PHE A 42 1.64 6.22 -0.88
N PHE A 43 1.34 6.97 -1.92
CA PHE A 43 1.61 6.63 -3.30
C PHE A 43 2.60 7.64 -3.89
N GLU A 44 3.82 7.19 -4.20
CA GLU A 44 4.87 8.04 -4.77
C GLU A 44 4.48 8.64 -6.13
N LYS A 45 3.72 7.88 -6.95
CA LYS A 45 3.35 8.27 -8.30
C LYS A 45 1.91 7.91 -8.60
N VAL A 46 1.03 8.91 -8.48
CA VAL A 46 -0.38 8.82 -8.86
C VAL A 46 -0.63 9.77 -10.02
N ARG A 47 -1.29 9.28 -11.07
CA ARG A 47 -1.69 10.13 -12.18
C ARG A 47 -2.83 11.07 -11.75
N ASN A 48 -2.61 12.38 -11.80
CA ASN A 48 -3.64 13.38 -11.58
C ASN A 48 -4.36 13.70 -12.89
N TRP A 49 -5.57 13.18 -13.07
CA TRP A 49 -6.38 13.46 -14.26
C TRP A 49 -6.93 14.88 -14.31
N LEU A 50 -7.03 15.57 -13.16
CA LEU A 50 -7.45 16.97 -13.09
C LEU A 50 -6.33 17.91 -13.55
N ASP A 51 -5.07 17.49 -13.39
CA ASP A 51 -3.89 18.25 -13.79
C ASP A 51 -3.21 17.63 -15.02
N LYS A 52 -3.97 17.48 -16.11
CA LYS A 52 -3.47 17.01 -17.43
C LYS A 52 -2.72 15.66 -17.40
N GLY A 53 -2.97 14.82 -16.40
CA GLY A 53 -2.30 13.53 -16.24
C GLY A 53 -0.91 13.61 -15.59
N ALA A 54 -0.57 14.71 -14.92
CA ALA A 54 0.69 14.85 -14.18
C ALA A 54 0.84 13.76 -13.12
N PHE A 55 2.06 13.29 -12.89
CA PHE A 55 2.33 12.36 -11.79
C PHE A 55 2.65 13.13 -10.53
N VAL A 56 1.90 12.86 -9.47
CA VAL A 56 2.04 13.50 -8.16
C VAL A 56 2.12 12.44 -7.07
N SER A 57 2.77 12.77 -5.97
CA SER A 57 2.72 11.98 -4.76
C SER A 57 1.43 12.28 -3.98
N ALA A 58 0.81 11.25 -3.39
CA ALA A 58 -0.38 11.43 -2.59
C ALA A 58 -0.66 10.27 -1.62
N HIS A 59 -1.28 10.60 -0.51
CA HIS A 59 -1.89 9.69 0.45
C HIS A 59 -3.29 9.27 -0.01
N GLY A 60 -3.59 7.98 0.08
CA GLY A 60 -4.90 7.44 -0.21
C GLY A 60 -5.37 6.54 0.92
N LYS A 61 -6.67 6.62 1.25
CA LYS A 61 -7.29 5.76 2.26
C LYS A 61 -7.83 4.49 1.62
N VAL A 62 -7.45 3.33 2.14
CA VAL A 62 -7.95 2.03 1.69
C VAL A 62 -9.42 1.90 2.08
N THR A 63 -10.28 1.78 1.08
CA THR A 63 -11.74 1.63 1.24
C THR A 63 -12.19 0.17 1.12
N SER A 64 -11.44 -0.66 0.40
CA SER A 64 -11.69 -2.09 0.25
C SER A 64 -10.40 -2.83 -0.10
N VAL A 65 -10.33 -4.12 0.24
CA VAL A 65 -9.28 -5.05 -0.19
C VAL A 65 -10.00 -6.26 -0.76
N GLY A 66 -9.59 -6.70 -1.95
CA GLY A 66 -10.29 -7.77 -2.67
C GLY A 66 -9.35 -8.53 -3.60
N LYS A 67 -9.94 -9.40 -4.42
CA LYS A 67 -9.25 -10.13 -5.48
C LYS A 67 -10.05 -10.04 -6.78
N PHE A 68 -9.40 -9.71 -7.89
CA PHE A 68 -9.97 -9.86 -9.22
C PHE A 68 -9.96 -11.33 -9.60
N ASP A 69 -11.12 -11.84 -10.03
CA ASP A 69 -11.33 -13.24 -10.44
C ASP A 69 -10.83 -14.27 -9.41
N GLY A 70 -10.75 -13.88 -8.13
CA GLY A 70 -10.25 -14.73 -7.04
C GLY A 70 -8.72 -14.88 -7.00
N GLU A 71 -8.00 -14.39 -7.99
CA GLU A 71 -6.58 -14.66 -8.21
C GLU A 71 -5.71 -13.43 -7.93
N VAL A 72 -6.03 -12.27 -8.51
CA VAL A 72 -5.17 -11.07 -8.43
C VAL A 72 -5.62 -10.15 -7.29
N PRO A 73 -4.86 -10.05 -6.18
CA PRO A 73 -5.23 -9.18 -5.08
C PRO A 73 -5.19 -7.71 -5.50
N TYR A 74 -6.08 -6.91 -4.93
CA TYR A 74 -6.09 -5.46 -5.14
C TYR A 74 -6.54 -4.72 -3.88
N ILE A 75 -6.11 -3.46 -3.77
CA ILE A 75 -6.64 -2.50 -2.80
C ILE A 75 -7.41 -1.41 -3.55
N GLU A 76 -8.59 -1.06 -3.04
CA GLU A 76 -9.36 0.07 -3.53
C GLU A 76 -9.13 1.26 -2.62
N VAL A 77 -8.67 2.37 -3.19
CA VAL A 77 -8.18 3.52 -2.46
C VAL A 77 -8.92 4.78 -2.87
N SER A 78 -9.30 5.60 -1.88
CA SER A 78 -9.88 6.92 -2.09
C SER A 78 -8.89 7.99 -1.66
N PHE A 79 -8.53 8.88 -2.59
CA PHE A 79 -7.67 10.03 -2.32
C PHE A 79 -8.45 11.18 -1.69
N ASP A 80 -9.75 11.30 -1.98
CA ASP A 80 -10.64 12.30 -1.37
C ASP A 80 -10.79 12.09 0.15
N GLN A 81 -10.91 10.83 0.60
CA GLN A 81 -10.95 10.54 2.04
C GLN A 81 -9.64 10.84 2.78
N ALA A 82 -8.53 10.97 2.05
CA ALA A 82 -7.22 11.35 2.57
C ALA A 82 -6.81 12.76 2.10
N LYS A 83 -7.73 13.57 1.58
CA LYS A 83 -7.46 14.90 1.00
C LYS A 83 -6.77 15.85 1.97
N SER A 84 -7.07 15.76 3.26
CA SER A 84 -6.42 16.55 4.31
C SER A 84 -4.92 16.26 4.46
N LYS A 85 -4.41 15.17 3.88
CA LYS A 85 -3.00 14.77 3.87
C LYS A 85 -2.34 15.00 2.50
N ASN A 86 -3.07 15.55 1.53
CA ASN A 86 -2.59 15.77 0.17
C ASN A 86 -2.53 17.25 -0.15
N ASP A 87 -1.40 17.72 -0.68
CA ASP A 87 -1.26 19.08 -1.21
C ASP A 87 -2.05 19.29 -2.51
N VAL A 88 -2.35 18.20 -3.23
CA VAL A 88 -3.01 18.22 -4.55
C VAL A 88 -4.36 17.52 -4.51
N ASP A 89 -5.34 18.10 -5.21
CA ASP A 89 -6.64 17.46 -5.41
C ASP A 89 -6.55 16.40 -6.52
N LEU A 90 -6.89 15.16 -6.16
CA LEU A 90 -6.89 14.01 -7.06
C LEU A 90 -8.30 13.60 -7.49
N GLY A 91 -9.31 14.38 -7.09
CA GLY A 91 -10.72 14.11 -7.35
C GLY A 91 -11.35 13.13 -6.36
N LYS A 92 -12.65 12.89 -6.57
CA LYS A 92 -13.48 12.02 -5.71
C LYS A 92 -13.43 10.55 -6.12
N ASP A 93 -12.65 10.22 -7.13
CA ASP A 93 -12.58 8.89 -7.70
C ASP A 93 -11.91 7.90 -6.75
N LYS A 94 -12.47 6.69 -6.71
CA LYS A 94 -11.82 5.53 -6.08
C LYS A 94 -11.00 4.80 -7.12
N ARG A 95 -9.80 4.38 -6.75
CA ARG A 95 -8.86 3.73 -7.67
C ARG A 95 -8.43 2.38 -7.12
N LYS A 96 -8.40 1.39 -7.98
CA LYS A 96 -7.95 0.04 -7.65
C LYS A 96 -6.49 -0.10 -8.02
N PHE A 97 -5.68 -0.52 -7.06
CA PHE A 97 -4.26 -0.77 -7.22
C PHE A 97 -4.02 -2.26 -7.03
N LEU A 98 -3.38 -2.88 -8.01
CA LEU A 98 -3.10 -4.31 -8.00
C LEU A 98 -1.99 -4.63 -7.02
N LEU A 99 -2.01 -5.83 -6.47
CA LEU A 99 -0.99 -6.36 -5.58
C LEU A 99 -0.46 -7.66 -6.17
N GLU A 100 0.76 -8.02 -5.80
CA GLU A 100 1.39 -9.24 -6.26
C GLU A 100 0.71 -10.46 -5.63
N VAL A 101 0.49 -11.48 -6.45
CA VAL A 101 0.06 -12.80 -6.00
C VAL A 101 1.27 -13.48 -5.37
N LYS A 102 1.45 -13.36 -4.06
CA LYS A 102 2.39 -14.22 -3.34
C LYS A 102 1.77 -15.60 -3.18
N GLY A 103 2.19 -16.52 -4.05
CA GLY A 103 1.92 -17.97 -3.94
C GLY A 103 2.69 -18.61 -2.80
#